data_AF-A0A1J3FCX5-F1
#
_entry.id   AF-A0A1J3FCX5-F1
#
_cell.length_a   1.000
_cell.length_b   1.000
_cell.length_c   1.000
_cell.angle_alpha   90.00
_cell.angle_beta   90.00
_cell.angle_gamma   90.00
#
_symmetry.space_group_name_H-M   'P 1'
#
loop_
_entity.id
_entity.type
_entity.pdbx_description
1 polymer ?
#
loop_
_entity_poly.entity_id
_entity_poly.type
_entity_poly.pdbx_seq_one_letter_code
_entity_poly.pdbx_strand_id
1 'polypeptide(L)'
;NVYFVPSLWLNPTFYTVLIKLFPQKETVFHHLARYLFHPTNQVWGMVTRYYHAHLSKAEETLGIQIRVFDKNPGYFQHVMDQVVSCTQREKLLPELATQEEEEEEAKFNISESAKLKAVLVTSLYPEYSENLKNMFWERPSSTGEIVEVSQPSGERVQQTKNKLHDQKALAEIYLLSLTDNIVTSARSTFGYVAYSLGGLKPWLLYHPSSATAPDPPCVRSK
;
A
#
# COMPACT_ATOMS: atom_id res chain seq x y z
N ASN A 1 -19.23 1.85 -13.95
CA ASN A 1 -18.24 2.06 -12.87
C ASN A 1 -16.83 2.22 -13.44
N VAL A 2 -16.56 3.28 -14.21
CA VAL A 2 -15.24 3.52 -14.84
C VAL A 2 -14.77 4.95 -14.59
N TYR A 3 -13.46 5.15 -14.49
CA TYR A 3 -12.85 6.47 -14.46
C TYR A 3 -12.64 6.97 -15.90
N PHE A 4 -13.58 7.78 -16.41
CA PHE A 4 -13.63 8.19 -17.82
C PHE A 4 -12.99 9.56 -18.11
N VAL A 5 -12.66 10.35 -17.09
CA VAL A 5 -11.33 10.97 -16.94
C VAL A 5 -10.55 11.21 -18.25
N PRO A 6 -9.64 10.29 -18.59
CA PRO A 6 -8.79 10.40 -19.78
C PRO A 6 -9.53 10.68 -21.09
N SER A 7 -10.71 10.09 -21.31
CA SER A 7 -11.47 10.27 -22.55
C SER A 7 -12.00 11.68 -22.73
N LEU A 8 -12.22 12.44 -21.64
CA LEU A 8 -12.65 13.84 -21.73
C LEU A 8 -11.58 14.74 -22.36
N TRP A 9 -10.30 14.38 -22.20
CA TRP A 9 -9.18 15.11 -22.82
C TRP A 9 -9.12 14.95 -24.34
N LEU A 10 -9.80 13.95 -24.90
CA LEU A 10 -9.85 13.71 -26.35
C LEU A 10 -10.91 14.58 -27.05
N ASN A 11 -11.80 15.22 -26.29
CA ASN A 11 -12.79 16.15 -26.84
C ASN A 11 -12.15 17.54 -26.99
N PRO A 12 -12.10 18.14 -28.21
CA PRO A 12 -11.46 19.43 -28.42
C PRO A 12 -12.04 20.57 -27.58
N THR A 13 -13.37 20.57 -27.39
CA THR A 13 -14.05 21.60 -26.58
C THR A 13 -13.62 21.52 -25.12
N PHE A 14 -13.65 20.32 -24.53
CA PHE A 14 -13.24 20.13 -23.13
C PHE A 14 -11.74 20.35 -22.93
N TYR A 15 -10.91 19.92 -23.88
CA TYR A 15 -9.46 20.08 -23.82
C TYR A 15 -9.05 21.53 -23.51
N THR A 16 -9.66 22.52 -24.17
CA THR A 16 -9.33 23.95 -23.98
C THR A 16 -9.57 24.45 -22.55
N VAL A 17 -10.52 23.85 -21.84
CA VAL A 17 -10.85 24.17 -20.45
C VAL A 17 -10.00 23.34 -19.49
N LEU A 18 -9.87 22.04 -19.75
CA LEU A 18 -9.15 21.10 -18.89
C LEU A 18 -7.67 21.46 -18.75
N ILE A 19 -7.02 21.92 -19.83
CA ILE A 19 -5.61 22.33 -19.76
C ILE A 19 -5.37 23.57 -18.88
N LYS A 20 -6.40 24.42 -18.72
CA LYS A 20 -6.34 25.59 -17.83
C LYS A 20 -6.59 25.19 -16.38
N LEU A 21 -7.53 24.26 -16.14
CA LEU A 21 -7.87 23.77 -14.81
C LEU A 21 -6.79 22.87 -14.22
N PHE A 22 -6.19 22.02 -15.06
CA PHE A 22 -5.21 21.00 -14.67
C PHE A 22 -3.97 21.07 -15.57
N PRO A 23 -3.04 22.00 -15.30
CA PRO A 23 -1.78 22.09 -16.04
C PRO A 23 -0.98 20.78 -16.00
N GLN A 24 -1.05 20.06 -14.87
CA GLN A 24 -0.54 18.71 -14.69
C GLN A 24 -1.69 17.71 -14.90
N LYS A 25 -1.74 17.04 -16.05
CA LYS A 25 -2.91 16.22 -16.48
C LYS A 25 -3.23 15.06 -15.53
N GLU A 26 -2.21 14.57 -14.84
CA GLU A 26 -2.26 13.47 -13.88
C GLU A 26 -2.90 13.87 -12.53
N THR A 27 -3.05 15.16 -12.25
CA THR A 27 -3.54 15.67 -10.95
C THR A 27 -5.05 15.77 -10.83
N VAL A 28 -5.80 15.45 -11.90
CA VAL A 28 -7.26 15.66 -11.93
C VAL A 28 -7.96 14.95 -10.78
N PHE A 29 -7.69 13.65 -10.59
CA PHE A 29 -8.31 12.92 -9.49
C PHE A 29 -7.78 13.41 -8.13
N HIS A 30 -6.48 13.67 -8.01
CA HIS A 30 -5.88 14.15 -6.77
C HIS A 30 -6.56 15.42 -6.24
N HIS A 31 -6.74 16.43 -7.10
CA HIS A 31 -7.37 17.68 -6.71
C HIS A 31 -8.88 17.52 -6.45
N LEU A 32 -9.61 16.86 -7.36
CA LEU A 32 -11.06 16.75 -7.23
C LEU A 32 -11.47 15.85 -6.06
N ALA A 33 -10.75 14.74 -5.83
CA ALA A 33 -11.08 13.82 -4.75
C ALA A 33 -10.88 14.47 -3.38
N ARG A 34 -9.81 15.25 -3.20
CA ARG A 34 -9.56 16.00 -1.95
C ARG A 34 -10.56 17.13 -1.69
N TYR A 35 -11.18 17.65 -2.74
CA TYR A 35 -12.23 18.67 -2.64
C TYR A 35 -13.61 18.05 -2.36
N LEU A 36 -13.91 16.90 -2.96
CA LEU A 36 -15.24 16.29 -2.91
C LEU A 36 -15.42 15.32 -1.74
N PHE A 37 -14.39 14.55 -1.41
CA PHE A 37 -14.51 13.45 -0.47
C PHE A 37 -13.87 13.84 0.85
N HIS A 38 -14.71 14.04 1.85
CA HIS A 38 -14.31 14.20 3.24
C HIS A 38 -14.95 13.09 4.08
N PRO A 39 -14.17 12.31 4.83
CA PRO A 39 -14.73 11.23 5.63
C PRO A 39 -15.58 11.82 6.75
N THR A 40 -16.67 11.14 7.11
CA THR A 40 -17.45 11.51 8.29
C THR A 40 -16.63 11.31 9.57
N ASN A 41 -17.01 11.95 10.67
CA ASN A 41 -16.32 11.83 11.96
C ASN A 41 -16.13 10.37 12.42
N GLN A 42 -17.08 9.48 12.10
CA GLN A 42 -16.99 8.06 12.43
C GLN A 42 -15.81 7.40 11.71
N VAL A 43 -15.67 7.63 10.40
CA VAL A 43 -14.58 7.09 9.58
C VAL A 43 -13.26 7.77 9.94
N TRP A 44 -13.27 9.09 10.09
CA TRP A 44 -12.09 9.85 10.49
C TRP A 44 -11.55 9.40 11.85
N GLY A 45 -12.43 9.09 12.80
CA GLY A 45 -12.02 8.50 14.07
C GLY A 45 -11.35 7.13 13.93
N MET A 46 -11.73 6.30 12.95
CA MET A 46 -11.03 5.04 12.67
C MET A 46 -9.62 5.32 12.14
N VAL A 47 -9.50 6.25 11.17
CA VAL A 47 -8.21 6.66 10.58
C VAL A 47 -7.27 7.19 11.65
N THR A 48 -7.69 8.19 12.43
CA THR A 48 -6.81 8.85 13.40
C THR A 48 -6.37 7.91 14.52
N ARG A 49 -7.28 7.10 15.08
CA ARG A 49 -6.91 6.13 16.12
C ARG A 49 -5.88 5.12 15.61
N TYR A 50 -6.06 4.60 14.40
CA TYR A 50 -5.13 3.64 13.83
C TYR A 50 -3.77 4.28 13.52
N TYR A 51 -3.79 5.46 12.89
CA TYR A 51 -2.57 6.21 12.56
C TYR A 51 -1.74 6.49 13.82
N HIS A 52 -2.36 7.00 14.89
CA HIS A 52 -1.65 7.29 16.14
C HIS A 52 -1.15 6.05 16.88
N ALA A 53 -1.85 4.91 16.75
CA ALA A 53 -1.46 3.68 17.41
C ALA A 53 -0.32 2.95 16.70
N HIS A 54 -0.27 3.01 15.36
CA HIS A 54 0.59 2.12 14.56
C HIS A 54 1.56 2.83 13.62
N LEU A 55 1.29 4.06 13.19
CA LEU A 55 2.06 4.71 12.12
C LEU A 55 2.81 5.96 12.59
N SER A 56 2.27 6.71 13.54
CA SER A 56 2.77 8.06 13.86
C SER A 56 4.15 8.14 14.50
N LYS A 57 4.72 7.01 14.94
CA LYS A 57 6.05 6.94 15.57
C LYS A 57 7.16 6.53 14.61
N ALA A 58 6.82 6.02 13.44
CA ALA A 58 7.79 5.59 12.46
C ALA A 58 8.47 6.78 11.77
N GLU A 59 9.74 6.60 11.42
CA GLU A 59 10.48 7.57 10.59
C GLU A 59 10.08 7.48 9.13
N GLU A 60 9.66 6.29 8.68
CA GLU A 60 9.14 6.05 7.33
C GLU A 60 7.94 5.09 7.39
N THR A 61 6.95 5.35 6.54
CA THR A 61 5.75 4.54 6.42
C THR A 61 5.58 3.97 5.01
N LEU A 62 5.27 2.68 4.93
CA LEU A 62 5.02 1.98 3.67
C LEU A 62 3.60 1.41 3.65
N GLY A 63 2.79 1.84 2.70
CA GLY A 63 1.49 1.24 2.41
C GLY A 63 1.59 0.09 1.41
N ILE A 64 1.03 -1.07 1.74
CA ILE A 64 0.94 -2.22 0.83
C ILE A 64 -0.52 -2.62 0.67
N GLN A 65 -1.08 -2.28 -0.50
CA GLN A 65 -2.44 -2.61 -0.89
C GLN A 65 -2.44 -3.90 -1.71
N ILE A 66 -2.97 -4.98 -1.15
CA ILE A 66 -3.04 -6.30 -1.79
C ILE A 66 -4.49 -6.62 -2.16
N ARG A 67 -4.75 -6.77 -3.46
CA ARG A 67 -6.00 -7.28 -4.01
C ARG A 67 -5.72 -8.40 -5.00
N VAL A 68 -6.18 -9.60 -4.65
CA VAL A 68 -6.13 -10.75 -5.55
C VAL A 68 -7.43 -10.85 -6.34
N PHE A 69 -7.30 -10.99 -7.67
CA PHE A 69 -8.40 -11.22 -8.59
C PHE A 69 -8.33 -12.65 -9.13
N ASP A 70 -8.71 -13.61 -8.30
CA ASP A 70 -8.77 -15.03 -8.65
C ASP A 70 -10.20 -15.58 -8.46
N LYS A 71 -10.52 -16.68 -9.13
CA LYS A 71 -11.78 -17.40 -8.92
C LYS A 71 -11.81 -18.11 -7.57
N ASN A 72 -10.66 -18.59 -7.13
CA ASN A 72 -10.48 -19.24 -5.85
C ASN A 72 -10.17 -18.16 -4.79
N PRO A 73 -10.99 -18.03 -3.73
CA PRO A 73 -10.68 -17.13 -2.64
C PRO A 73 -9.53 -17.71 -1.82
N GLY A 74 -8.55 -16.89 -1.44
CA GLY A 74 -7.53 -17.31 -0.49
C GLY A 74 -6.24 -16.49 -0.50
N TYR A 75 -5.36 -16.91 0.39
CA TYR A 75 -3.95 -16.57 0.36
C TYR A 75 -3.24 -17.36 -0.75
N PHE A 76 -2.32 -16.70 -1.45
CA PHE A 76 -1.50 -17.30 -2.49
C PHE A 76 -0.03 -16.99 -2.27
N GLN A 77 0.79 -18.02 -2.16
CA GLN A 77 2.23 -17.86 -1.92
C GLN A 77 2.90 -17.01 -3.00
N HIS A 78 2.58 -17.24 -4.28
CA HIS A 78 3.17 -16.46 -5.37
C HIS A 78 2.84 -14.95 -5.32
N VAL A 79 1.73 -14.55 -4.70
CA VAL A 79 1.41 -13.13 -4.46
C VAL A 79 2.27 -12.59 -3.32
N MET A 80 2.46 -13.37 -2.26
CA MET A 80 3.35 -13.00 -1.17
C MET A 80 4.80 -12.85 -1.66
N ASP A 81 5.29 -13.81 -2.44
CA ASP A 81 6.62 -13.78 -3.05
C ASP A 81 6.79 -12.55 -3.94
N GLN A 82 5.76 -12.18 -4.71
CA GLN A 82 5.75 -10.98 -5.53
C GLN A 82 5.82 -9.70 -4.68
N VAL A 83 5.10 -9.63 -3.56
CA VAL A 83 5.15 -8.49 -2.63
C VAL A 83 6.55 -8.32 -2.07
N VAL A 84 7.12 -9.39 -1.48
CA VAL A 84 8.47 -9.37 -0.89
C VAL A 84 9.50 -8.97 -1.94
N SER A 85 9.48 -9.65 -3.10
CA SER A 85 10.39 -9.39 -4.21
C SER A 85 10.31 -7.94 -4.70
N CYS A 86 9.09 -7.38 -4.86
CA CYS A 86 8.92 -5.97 -5.22
C CYS A 86 9.52 -5.05 -4.16
N THR A 87 9.18 -5.26 -2.90
CA THR A 87 9.59 -4.35 -1.82
C THR A 87 11.09 -4.34 -1.57
N GLN A 88 11.75 -5.49 -1.67
CA GLN A 88 13.20 -5.60 -1.46
C GLN A 88 13.98 -5.06 -2.66
N ARG A 89 13.60 -5.49 -3.88
CA ARG A 89 14.23 -5.02 -5.13
C ARG A 89 14.20 -3.50 -5.26
N GLU A 90 13.07 -2.89 -4.92
CA GLU A 90 12.88 -1.43 -5.03
C GLU A 90 13.26 -0.69 -3.74
N LYS A 91 13.92 -1.38 -2.78
CA LYS A 91 14.47 -0.82 -1.53
C LYS A 91 13.44 -0.12 -0.64
N LEU A 92 12.19 -0.59 -0.69
CA LEU A 92 11.11 -0.14 0.18
C LEU A 92 11.18 -0.85 1.54
N LEU A 93 11.55 -2.13 1.52
CA LEU A 93 11.83 -2.93 2.71
C LEU A 93 13.23 -3.53 2.62
N PRO A 94 13.92 -3.69 3.75
CA PRO A 94 15.22 -4.31 3.77
C PRO A 94 15.13 -5.82 3.49
N GLU A 95 16.24 -6.38 3.01
CA GLU A 95 16.43 -7.83 2.98
C GLU A 95 16.67 -8.34 4.41
N LEU A 96 16.43 -9.63 4.65
CA LEU A 96 16.75 -10.25 5.93
C LEU A 96 18.26 -10.47 6.03
N ALA A 97 18.80 -10.35 7.24
CA ALA A 97 20.21 -10.60 7.48
C ALA A 97 20.60 -12.04 7.13
N THR A 98 21.83 -12.22 6.65
CA THR A 98 22.43 -13.56 6.52
C THR A 98 22.85 -14.11 7.89
N GLN A 99 23.09 -15.42 8.00
CA GLN A 99 23.54 -16.02 9.27
C GLN A 99 24.87 -15.43 9.77
N GLU A 100 25.76 -15.07 8.85
CA GLU A 100 27.04 -14.43 9.19
C GLU A 100 26.81 -13.01 9.74
N GLU A 101 25.88 -12.25 9.16
CA GLU A 101 25.49 -10.91 9.62
C GLU A 101 24.78 -10.95 10.99
N GLU A 102 23.92 -11.95 11.24
CA GLU A 102 23.28 -12.17 12.54
C GLU A 102 24.31 -12.41 13.66
N GLU A 103 25.35 -13.20 13.38
CA GLU A 103 26.44 -13.46 14.31
C GLU A 103 27.35 -12.24 14.56
N GLU A 104 27.45 -11.33 13.59
CA GLU A 104 28.18 -10.07 13.73
C GLU A 104 27.37 -9.02 14.51
N GLU A 105 26.07 -8.83 14.22
CA GLU A 105 25.20 -7.94 15.02
C GLU A 105 25.15 -8.36 16.49
N ALA A 106 25.12 -9.66 16.79
CA ALA A 106 25.17 -10.16 18.16
C ALA A 106 26.46 -9.78 18.92
N LYS A 107 27.53 -9.40 18.20
CA LYS A 107 28.83 -8.99 18.76
C LYS A 107 28.98 -7.47 18.93
N PHE A 108 28.19 -6.67 18.22
CA PHE A 108 28.26 -5.20 18.28
C PHE A 108 27.15 -4.63 19.18
N ASN A 109 27.55 -3.89 20.23
CA ASN A 109 26.62 -3.17 21.10
C ASN A 109 25.77 -2.18 20.30
N ILE A 110 24.45 -2.33 20.40
CA ILE A 110 23.40 -1.46 19.84
C ILE A 110 23.67 0.00 20.25
N SER A 111 24.30 0.79 19.38
CA SER A 111 24.65 2.19 19.67
C SER A 111 24.08 3.18 18.66
N GLU A 112 23.54 2.72 17.52
CA GLU A 112 22.75 3.55 16.62
C GLU A 112 21.26 3.36 16.88
N SER A 113 20.51 4.46 16.93
CA SER A 113 19.05 4.42 16.98
C SER A 113 18.54 3.79 15.68
N ALA A 114 18.19 2.51 15.74
CA ALA A 114 17.63 1.79 14.61
C ALA A 114 16.39 2.51 14.06
N LYS A 115 16.38 2.78 12.76
CA LYS A 115 15.26 3.48 12.11
C LYS A 115 14.02 2.62 12.15
N LEU A 116 12.93 3.17 12.66
CA LEU A 116 11.64 2.49 12.70
C LEU A 116 10.88 2.74 11.40
N LYS A 117 10.56 1.67 10.68
CA LYS A 117 9.71 1.65 9.49
C LYS A 117 8.39 0.95 9.80
N ALA A 118 7.26 1.66 9.65
CA ALA A 118 5.94 1.07 9.83
C ALA A 118 5.33 0.66 8.48
N VAL A 119 4.90 -0.58 8.38
CA VAL A 119 4.27 -1.15 7.19
C VAL A 119 2.78 -1.35 7.46
N LEU A 120 1.97 -0.64 6.69
CA LEU A 120 0.52 -0.77 6.67
C LEU A 120 0.11 -1.72 5.54
N VAL A 121 -0.42 -2.89 5.88
CA VAL A 121 -0.95 -3.85 4.91
C VAL A 121 -2.48 -3.76 4.88
N THR A 122 -3.07 -3.66 3.70
CA THR A 122 -4.52 -3.74 3.50
C THR A 122 -4.84 -4.88 2.54
N SER A 123 -5.61 -5.87 3.00
CA SER A 123 -6.00 -7.04 2.23
C SER A 123 -7.27 -7.63 2.82
N LEU A 124 -8.05 -8.37 2.01
CA LEU A 124 -9.10 -9.23 2.55
C LEU A 124 -8.53 -10.36 3.41
N TYR A 125 -7.31 -10.81 3.10
CA TYR A 125 -6.66 -11.97 3.72
C TYR A 125 -5.56 -11.52 4.68
N PRO A 126 -5.73 -11.67 6.01
CA PRO A 126 -4.71 -11.34 7.03
C PRO A 126 -3.38 -12.02 6.84
N GLU A 127 -3.39 -13.19 6.19
CA GLU A 127 -2.24 -14.06 6.02
C GLU A 127 -1.06 -13.35 5.35
N TYR A 128 -1.31 -12.36 4.48
CA TYR A 128 -0.23 -11.55 3.88
C TYR A 128 0.48 -10.65 4.91
N SER A 129 -0.26 -9.99 5.79
CA SER A 129 0.33 -9.17 6.86
C SER A 129 1.00 -10.04 7.91
N GLU A 130 0.42 -11.19 8.24
CA GLU A 130 0.98 -12.13 9.21
C GLU A 130 2.31 -12.72 8.71
N ASN A 131 2.38 -13.14 7.45
CA ASN A 131 3.63 -13.63 6.86
C ASN A 131 4.72 -12.55 6.85
N LEU A 132 4.39 -11.32 6.42
CA LEU A 132 5.38 -10.24 6.40
C LEU A 132 5.85 -9.87 7.82
N LYS A 133 4.94 -9.88 8.79
CA LYS A 133 5.27 -9.65 10.20
C LYS A 133 6.20 -10.73 10.75
N ASN A 134 5.88 -12.00 10.50
CA ASN A 134 6.68 -13.13 10.99
C ASN A 134 8.08 -13.11 10.38
N MET A 135 8.19 -12.74 9.09
CA MET A 135 9.47 -12.64 8.38
C MET A 135 10.48 -11.72 9.09
N PHE A 136 10.05 -10.53 9.53
CA PHE A 136 10.90 -9.57 10.26
C PHE A 136 10.95 -9.81 11.78
N TRP A 137 10.09 -10.68 12.30
CA TRP A 137 10.14 -11.12 13.70
C TRP A 137 11.15 -12.25 13.91
N GLU A 138 11.24 -13.16 12.95
CA GLU A 138 12.11 -14.35 13.02
C GLU A 138 13.57 -14.03 12.74
N ARG A 139 13.86 -13.00 11.93
CA ARG A 139 15.24 -12.59 11.58
C ARG A 139 15.37 -11.07 11.54
N PRO A 140 16.52 -10.52 11.97
CA PRO A 140 16.79 -9.10 11.85
C PRO A 140 16.89 -8.67 10.38
N SER A 141 16.77 -7.36 10.15
CA SER A 141 16.98 -6.80 8.84
C SER A 141 18.47 -6.63 8.57
N SER A 142 18.90 -6.86 7.33
CA SER A 142 20.28 -6.64 6.85
C SER A 142 20.80 -5.20 7.00
N THR A 143 19.92 -4.27 7.37
CA THR A 143 20.24 -2.84 7.50
C THR A 143 20.12 -2.33 8.94
N GLY A 144 19.75 -3.20 9.88
CA GLY A 144 19.43 -2.82 11.26
C GLY A 144 18.14 -2.00 11.43
N GLU A 145 17.37 -1.74 10.35
CA GLU A 145 16.04 -1.12 10.43
C GLU A 145 15.06 -2.01 11.22
N ILE A 146 14.26 -1.40 12.10
CA ILE A 146 13.14 -2.07 12.77
C ILE A 146 11.91 -1.96 11.89
N VAL A 147 11.33 -3.09 11.50
CA VAL A 147 10.13 -3.15 10.64
C VAL A 147 8.92 -3.59 11.45
N GLU A 148 7.95 -2.70 11.63
CA GLU A 148 6.68 -3.01 12.29
C GLU A 148 5.55 -3.16 11.27
N VAL A 149 4.99 -4.36 11.16
CA VAL A 149 3.90 -4.66 10.21
C VAL A 149 2.55 -4.67 10.93
N SER A 150 1.57 -3.97 10.35
CA SER A 150 0.22 -3.86 10.88
C SER A 150 -0.85 -3.90 9.78
N GLN A 151 -2.00 -4.52 10.07
CA GLN A 151 -3.17 -4.57 9.18
C GLN A 151 -4.44 -4.14 9.94
N PRO A 152 -5.26 -3.18 9.44
CA PRO A 152 -6.43 -2.69 10.16
C PRO A 152 -7.58 -3.69 10.24
N SER A 153 -7.85 -4.43 9.17
CA SER A 153 -8.94 -5.40 9.11
C SER A 153 -8.61 -6.59 8.22
N GLY A 154 -9.34 -7.69 8.42
CA GLY A 154 -9.14 -8.98 7.78
C GLY A 154 -10.45 -9.59 7.32
N GLU A 155 -11.23 -8.84 6.54
CA GLU A 155 -12.67 -9.12 6.36
C GLU A 155 -12.96 -10.41 5.58
N ARG A 156 -11.96 -11.01 4.91
CA ARG A 156 -11.98 -12.25 4.09
C ARG A 156 -12.92 -12.25 2.88
N VAL A 157 -14.03 -11.53 2.97
CA VAL A 157 -15.10 -11.43 1.99
C VAL A 157 -15.50 -9.98 1.83
N GLN A 158 -15.66 -9.54 0.58
CA GLN A 158 -16.16 -8.22 0.26
C GLN A 158 -17.68 -8.15 0.49
N GLN A 159 -18.13 -7.22 1.33
CA GLN A 159 -19.53 -7.05 1.73
C GLN A 159 -20.08 -5.67 1.35
N THR A 160 -20.05 -5.36 0.05
CA THR A 160 -20.53 -4.08 -0.47
C THR A 160 -21.98 -3.79 -0.01
N LYS A 161 -22.29 -2.54 0.34
CA LYS A 161 -23.58 -2.08 0.91
C LYS A 161 -23.78 -2.41 2.38
N ASN A 162 -22.81 -3.05 3.03
CA ASN A 162 -22.74 -3.08 4.48
C ASN A 162 -22.05 -1.81 4.98
N LYS A 163 -22.81 -0.94 5.66
CA LYS A 163 -22.32 0.36 6.12
C LYS A 163 -21.00 0.27 6.90
N LEU A 164 -20.87 -0.68 7.83
CA LEU A 164 -19.67 -0.79 8.66
C LEU A 164 -18.47 -1.28 7.82
N HIS A 165 -18.70 -2.25 6.94
CA HIS A 165 -17.67 -2.76 6.04
C HIS A 165 -17.15 -1.65 5.10
N ASP A 166 -18.07 -0.90 4.48
CA ASP A 166 -17.74 0.22 3.59
C ASP A 166 -17.00 1.35 4.35
N GLN A 167 -17.34 1.59 5.61
CA GLN A 167 -16.65 2.56 6.47
C GLN A 167 -15.21 2.14 6.80
N LYS A 168 -14.98 0.85 7.10
CA LYS A 168 -13.62 0.31 7.32
C LYS A 168 -12.80 0.37 6.05
N ALA A 169 -13.36 -0.03 4.91
CA ALA A 169 -12.72 0.05 3.60
C ALA A 169 -12.30 1.49 3.27
N LEU A 170 -13.18 2.48 3.53
CA LEU A 170 -12.84 3.89 3.35
C LEU A 170 -11.74 4.35 4.32
N ALA A 171 -11.75 3.91 5.58
CA ALA A 171 -10.69 4.24 6.53
C ALA A 171 -9.33 3.69 6.08
N GLU A 172 -9.28 2.47 5.56
CA GLU A 172 -8.07 1.86 5.01
C GLU A 172 -7.53 2.61 3.78
N ILE A 173 -8.39 3.04 2.86
CA ILE A 173 -8.01 3.89 1.73
C ILE A 173 -7.33 5.17 2.22
N TYR A 174 -7.90 5.82 3.24
CA TYR A 174 -7.33 7.02 3.82
C TYR A 174 -6.00 6.74 4.53
N LEU A 175 -5.89 5.66 5.29
CA LEU A 175 -4.63 5.27 5.95
C LEU A 175 -3.51 5.03 4.93
N LEU A 176 -3.77 4.31 3.84
CA LEU A 176 -2.81 4.13 2.75
C LEU A 176 -2.38 5.47 2.13
N SER A 177 -3.32 6.41 1.96
CA SER A 177 -3.02 7.74 1.39
C SER A 177 -2.12 8.62 2.26
N LEU A 178 -1.93 8.25 3.54
CA LEU A 178 -1.07 8.95 4.50
C LEU A 178 0.35 8.36 4.58
N THR A 179 0.66 7.34 3.78
CA THR A 179 1.99 6.71 3.78
C THR A 179 2.99 7.44 2.88
N ASP A 180 4.29 7.31 3.16
CA ASP A 180 5.36 7.96 2.39
C ASP A 180 5.54 7.27 1.02
N ASN A 181 5.53 5.94 1.04
CA ASN A 181 5.62 5.09 -0.14
C ASN A 181 4.43 4.12 -0.19
N ILE A 182 4.01 3.75 -1.40
CA ILE A 182 2.89 2.83 -1.59
C ILE A 182 3.12 1.80 -2.68
N VAL A 183 2.80 0.54 -2.37
CA VAL A 183 2.71 -0.59 -3.30
C VAL A 183 1.23 -0.94 -3.47
N THR A 184 0.75 -1.12 -4.70
CA THR A 184 -0.66 -1.47 -4.95
C THR A 184 -0.82 -2.55 -6.00
N SER A 185 -1.88 -3.35 -5.90
CA SER A 185 -2.20 -4.37 -6.91
C SER A 185 -2.80 -3.77 -8.18
N ALA A 186 -2.28 -4.19 -9.35
CA ALA A 186 -2.84 -3.79 -10.64
C ALA A 186 -4.34 -4.12 -10.72
N ARG A 187 -5.11 -3.27 -11.43
CA ARG A 187 -6.57 -3.34 -11.59
C ARG A 187 -7.39 -3.02 -10.33
N SER A 188 -6.75 -2.78 -9.19
CA SER A 188 -7.44 -2.42 -7.94
C SER A 188 -7.82 -0.95 -7.89
N THR A 189 -9.10 -0.64 -8.09
CA THR A 189 -9.60 0.74 -7.91
C THR A 189 -9.45 1.23 -6.48
N PHE A 190 -9.40 0.32 -5.49
CA PHE A 190 -9.11 0.65 -4.09
C PHE A 190 -7.72 1.31 -3.97
N GLY A 191 -6.70 0.70 -4.59
CA GLY A 191 -5.36 1.27 -4.68
C GLY A 191 -5.36 2.60 -5.45
N TYR A 192 -6.11 2.69 -6.56
CA TYR A 192 -6.19 3.90 -7.38
C TYR A 192 -6.67 5.12 -6.58
N VAL A 193 -7.70 4.93 -5.75
CA VAL A 193 -8.21 5.99 -4.89
C VAL A 193 -7.17 6.35 -3.83
N ALA A 194 -6.56 5.37 -3.16
CA ALA A 194 -5.59 5.60 -2.08
C ALA A 194 -4.38 6.43 -2.53
N TYR A 195 -3.64 5.97 -3.55
CA TYR A 195 -2.45 6.70 -4.00
C TYR A 195 -2.80 8.05 -4.63
N SER A 196 -3.95 8.16 -5.32
CA SER A 196 -4.34 9.44 -5.94
C SER A 196 -4.78 10.47 -4.90
N LEU A 197 -5.45 10.05 -3.82
CA LEU A 197 -5.76 10.92 -2.68
C LEU A 197 -4.48 11.44 -2.02
N GLY A 198 -3.50 10.57 -1.80
CA GLY A 198 -2.21 10.93 -1.20
C GLY A 198 -1.28 11.70 -2.14
N GLY A 199 -1.57 11.75 -3.45
CA GLY A 199 -0.64 12.30 -4.43
C GLY A 199 0.62 11.45 -4.61
N LEU A 200 0.52 10.15 -4.31
CA LEU A 200 1.62 9.19 -4.32
C LEU A 200 1.76 8.58 -5.71
N LYS A 201 3.01 8.36 -6.14
CA LYS A 201 3.33 7.52 -7.30
C LYS A 201 3.52 6.08 -6.84
N PRO A 202 2.58 5.14 -7.04
CA PRO A 202 2.71 3.78 -6.55
C PRO A 202 3.79 2.96 -7.28
N TRP A 203 4.24 1.91 -6.61
CA TRP A 203 4.75 0.69 -7.24
C TRP A 203 3.58 -0.26 -7.50
N LEU A 204 3.39 -0.66 -8.75
CA LEU A 204 2.27 -1.48 -9.19
C LEU A 204 2.70 -2.94 -9.28
N LEU A 205 2.11 -3.80 -8.44
CA LEU A 205 2.24 -5.26 -8.55
C LEU A 205 1.47 -5.72 -9.80
N TYR A 206 2.15 -6.36 -10.74
CA TYR A 206 1.50 -6.93 -11.91
C TYR A 206 0.45 -7.98 -11.52
N HIS A 207 -0.62 -8.07 -12.30
CA HIS A 207 -1.56 -9.17 -12.16
C HIS A 207 -0.90 -10.47 -12.64
N PRO A 208 -0.76 -11.51 -11.80
CA PRO A 208 -0.17 -12.78 -12.20
C PRO A 208 -0.98 -13.42 -13.33
N SER A 209 -0.32 -13.83 -14.41
CA SER A 209 -0.94 -14.60 -15.51
C SER A 209 -0.99 -16.10 -15.24
N SER A 210 -0.23 -16.56 -14.24
CA SER A 210 -0.17 -17.94 -13.76
C SER A 210 0.13 -17.93 -12.26
N ALA A 211 0.18 -19.10 -11.62
CA ALA A 211 0.45 -19.24 -10.19
C ALA A 211 1.93 -19.02 -9.80
N THR A 212 2.64 -18.14 -10.53
CA THR A 212 4.04 -17.77 -10.30
C THR A 212 4.15 -16.25 -10.15
N ALA A 213 5.07 -15.81 -9.31
CA ALA A 213 5.37 -14.39 -9.17
C ALA A 213 5.85 -13.81 -10.52
N PRO A 214 5.28 -12.69 -10.99
CA PRO A 214 5.77 -12.00 -12.19
C PRO A 214 7.23 -11.55 -12.05
N ASP A 215 7.96 -11.51 -13.17
CA ASP A 215 9.26 -10.87 -13.30
C ASP A 215 9.24 -9.86 -14.47
N PRO A 216 9.42 -8.55 -14.21
CA PRO A 216 9.64 -7.92 -12.90
C PRO A 216 8.42 -8.03 -11.97
N PRO A 217 8.60 -8.04 -10.64
CA PRO A 217 7.50 -8.20 -9.68
C PRO A 217 6.57 -6.99 -9.62
N CYS A 218 7.10 -5.79 -9.89
CA CYS A 218 6.34 -4.55 -9.93
C CYS A 218 7.00 -3.49 -10.82
N VAL A 219 6.30 -2.38 -11.03
CA VAL A 219 6.79 -1.24 -11.81
C VAL A 219 6.34 0.08 -11.19
N ARG A 220 7.17 1.12 -11.24
CA ARG A 220 6.77 2.46 -10.80
C ARG A 220 5.77 3.05 -11.78
N SER A 221 4.66 3.59 -11.27
CA SER A 221 3.78 4.43 -12.10
C SER A 221 4.52 5.70 -12.53
N LYS A 222 4.40 6.07 -13.80
CA LYS A 222 5.01 7.29 -14.34
C LYS A 222 4.20 8.53 -13.97
#